data_AF-A0A4Y2THY1-F1
#
_entry.id   AF-A0A4Y2THY1-F1
#
_cell.length_a   1.000
_cell.length_b   1.000
_cell.length_c   1.000
_cell.angle_alpha   90.00
_cell.angle_beta   90.00
_cell.angle_gamma   90.00
#
_symmetry.space_group_name_H-M   'P 1'
#
loop_
_entity.id
_entity.type
_entity.pdbx_description
1 polymer ?
#
loop_
_entity_poly.entity_id
_entity_poly.type
_entity_poly.pdbx_seq_one_letter_code
_entity_poly.pdbx_strand_id
1 'polypeptide(L)'
;MKFWIEQVERKSSSASLILNFTTKLNSKRTVNLIQAANAVLDPIYLDHWNQIAASTGRGIEIIMDSFEEYLRVLIRHFADTFTRPFELNEKNIVFGVDTVSSSDVWISSDAQNAENETKSLDVSPFVELHASEGVQKPSVIFPKYNNYPIRENFESHSAEIIIPLKNIGIRHFDDSSNNHVGSYKETAVVGYVIYSTMGQLIPTIFDDSVSYHGIPVGVNAPVLTVVVQSINISEDHSGQHLDARLRFRVFNSTGTSPQCVYWSTNE
;
A
#
# COMPACT_ATOMS: atom_id res chain seq x y z
N MET A 1 -34.16 -56.00 1.16
CA MET A 1 -34.08 -55.55 2.56
C MET A 1 -32.61 -55.33 2.90
N LYS A 2 -32.30 -54.14 3.43
CA LYS A 2 -31.01 -53.59 3.92
C LYS A 2 -30.50 -52.39 3.11
N PHE A 3 -31.01 -51.22 3.51
CA PHE A 3 -30.31 -49.94 3.40
C PHE A 3 -29.03 -50.01 4.23
N TRP A 4 -27.92 -49.55 3.68
CA TRP A 4 -26.74 -49.16 4.43
C TRP A 4 -26.35 -47.73 4.05
N ILE A 5 -25.90 -47.02 5.07
CA ILE A 5 -25.67 -45.58 5.16
C ILE A 5 -24.38 -45.21 4.44
N GLU A 6 -24.42 -44.17 3.61
CA GLU A 6 -23.23 -43.39 3.23
C GLU A 6 -23.54 -41.92 3.49
N GLN A 7 -23.28 -41.51 4.72
CA GLN A 7 -22.88 -40.14 5.04
C GLN A 7 -21.38 -40.09 4.81
N VAL A 8 -20.90 -39.24 3.90
CA VAL A 8 -19.63 -38.51 3.95
C VAL A 8 -19.59 -37.55 2.75
N GLU A 9 -19.01 -36.37 2.96
CA GLU A 9 -18.69 -35.32 1.97
C GLU A 9 -19.83 -34.48 1.37
N ARG A 10 -20.36 -33.54 2.17
CA ARG A 10 -21.05 -32.36 1.60
C ARG A 10 -20.76 -31.02 2.27
N LYS A 11 -19.64 -30.88 3.00
CA LYS A 11 -19.29 -29.62 3.71
C LYS A 11 -18.25 -28.72 3.02
N SER A 12 -17.57 -29.16 1.96
CA SER A 12 -16.49 -28.36 1.35
C SER A 12 -16.91 -27.46 0.18
N SER A 13 -18.10 -27.64 -0.42
CA SER A 13 -18.47 -26.93 -1.66
C SER A 13 -19.11 -25.55 -1.41
N SER A 14 -19.95 -25.42 -0.39
CA SER A 14 -20.66 -24.15 -0.12
C SER A 14 -19.75 -23.05 0.41
N ALA A 15 -18.73 -23.38 1.22
CA ALA A 15 -17.80 -22.38 1.76
C ALA A 15 -16.97 -21.71 0.65
N SER A 16 -16.44 -22.49 -0.29
CA SER A 16 -15.68 -21.96 -1.43
C SER A 16 -16.55 -21.14 -2.39
N LEU A 17 -17.83 -21.53 -2.58
CA LEU A 17 -18.77 -20.75 -3.39
C LEU A 17 -19.17 -19.42 -2.71
N ILE A 18 -19.40 -19.45 -1.40
CA ILE A 18 -19.68 -18.23 -0.60
C ILE A 18 -18.48 -17.29 -0.63
N LEU A 19 -17.26 -17.82 -0.44
CA LEU A 19 -16.03 -17.05 -0.52
C LEU A 19 -15.86 -16.39 -1.90
N ASN A 20 -16.02 -17.15 -2.99
CA ASN A 20 -15.92 -16.62 -4.35
C ASN A 20 -16.98 -15.54 -4.64
N PHE A 21 -18.22 -15.74 -4.20
CA PHE A 21 -19.27 -14.72 -4.35
C PHE A 21 -18.97 -13.45 -3.54
N THR A 22 -18.41 -13.62 -2.35
CA THR A 22 -18.01 -12.53 -1.45
C THR A 22 -16.85 -11.74 -2.05
N THR A 23 -15.83 -12.43 -2.57
CA THR A 23 -14.70 -11.82 -3.29
C THR A 23 -15.18 -11.06 -4.53
N LYS A 24 -16.08 -11.63 -5.34
CA LYS A 24 -16.61 -10.96 -6.54
C LYS A 24 -17.46 -9.73 -6.20
N LEU A 25 -18.28 -9.81 -5.15
CA LEU A 25 -19.09 -8.70 -4.69
C LEU A 25 -18.22 -7.57 -4.11
N ASN A 26 -17.22 -7.92 -3.30
CA ASN A 26 -16.28 -6.97 -2.71
C ASN A 26 -15.45 -6.28 -3.80
N SER A 27 -15.00 -7.02 -4.82
CA SER A 27 -14.34 -6.45 -6.00
C SER A 27 -15.24 -5.41 -6.71
N LYS A 28 -16.52 -5.71 -6.96
CA LYS A 28 -17.43 -4.75 -7.62
C LYS A 28 -17.72 -3.51 -6.76
N ARG A 29 -17.83 -3.67 -5.43
CA ARG A 29 -18.02 -2.55 -4.51
C ARG A 29 -16.81 -1.63 -4.49
N THR A 30 -15.60 -2.18 -4.41
CA THR A 30 -14.36 -1.39 -4.49
C THR A 30 -14.32 -0.59 -5.79
N VAL A 31 -14.56 -1.23 -6.94
CA VAL A 31 -14.55 -0.55 -8.25
C VAL A 31 -15.52 0.64 -8.28
N ASN A 32 -16.78 0.43 -7.84
CA ASN A 32 -17.75 1.52 -7.82
C ASN A 32 -17.34 2.66 -6.86
N LEU A 33 -16.75 2.34 -5.71
CA LEU A 33 -16.26 3.33 -4.75
C LEU A 33 -15.13 4.16 -5.36
N ILE A 34 -14.16 3.52 -6.01
CA ILE A 34 -13.05 4.21 -6.69
C ILE A 34 -13.57 5.08 -7.83
N GLN A 35 -14.53 4.60 -8.62
CA GLN A 35 -15.13 5.39 -9.70
C GLN A 35 -15.89 6.61 -9.18
N ALA A 36 -16.62 6.48 -8.08
CA ALA A 36 -17.29 7.61 -7.44
C ALA A 36 -16.27 8.63 -6.89
N ALA A 37 -15.22 8.14 -6.20
CA ALA A 37 -14.14 8.98 -5.71
C ALA A 37 -13.42 9.71 -6.86
N ASN A 38 -13.08 9.00 -7.93
CA ASN A 38 -12.47 9.56 -9.13
C ASN A 38 -13.30 10.73 -9.69
N ALA A 39 -14.62 10.60 -9.74
CA ALA A 39 -15.49 11.66 -10.23
C ALA A 39 -15.48 12.90 -9.32
N VAL A 40 -15.57 12.73 -8.00
CA VAL A 40 -15.62 13.87 -7.06
C VAL A 40 -14.26 14.52 -6.79
N LEU A 41 -13.17 13.82 -7.09
CA LEU A 41 -11.80 14.32 -7.03
C LEU A 41 -11.37 15.13 -8.25
N ASP A 42 -12.26 15.33 -9.23
CA ASP A 42 -11.94 16.18 -10.38
C ASP A 42 -11.88 17.65 -9.94
N PRO A 43 -10.78 18.39 -10.25
CA PRO A 43 -10.60 19.79 -9.86
C PRO A 43 -11.74 20.74 -10.26
N ILE A 44 -12.59 20.37 -11.24
CA ILE A 44 -13.79 21.15 -11.60
C ILE A 44 -14.71 21.37 -10.39
N TYR A 45 -14.70 20.46 -9.42
CA TYR A 45 -15.57 20.52 -8.24
C TYR A 45 -15.00 21.33 -7.09
N LEU A 46 -13.87 22.05 -7.26
CA LEU A 46 -13.25 22.86 -6.21
C LEU A 46 -14.25 23.80 -5.52
N ASP A 47 -15.05 24.54 -6.29
CA ASP A 47 -16.03 25.48 -5.72
C ASP A 47 -17.13 24.77 -4.92
N HIS A 48 -17.50 23.55 -5.31
CA HIS A 48 -18.47 22.74 -4.56
C HIS A 48 -17.86 22.26 -3.24
N TRP A 49 -16.59 21.82 -3.26
CA TRP A 49 -15.87 21.45 -2.04
C TRP A 49 -15.68 22.62 -1.09
N ASN A 50 -15.41 23.82 -1.62
CA ASN A 50 -15.34 25.05 -0.81
C ASN A 50 -16.68 25.37 -0.13
N GLN A 51 -17.81 25.18 -0.82
CA GLN A 51 -19.14 25.38 -0.23
C GLN A 51 -19.47 24.32 0.84
N ILE A 52 -19.08 23.06 0.62
CA ILE A 52 -19.23 21.98 1.60
C ILE A 52 -18.39 22.28 2.85
N ALA A 53 -17.13 22.69 2.67
CA ALA A 53 -16.25 23.08 3.78
C ALA A 53 -16.83 24.26 4.57
N ALA A 54 -17.33 25.29 3.89
CA ALA A 54 -17.94 26.45 4.54
C ALA A 54 -19.22 26.10 5.33
N SER A 55 -19.99 25.12 4.89
CA SER A 55 -21.27 24.74 5.52
C SER A 55 -21.14 23.65 6.59
N THR A 56 -20.17 22.75 6.47
CA THR A 56 -20.01 21.58 7.35
C THR A 56 -18.77 21.63 8.23
N GLY A 57 -17.83 22.55 7.95
CA GLY A 57 -16.51 22.58 8.58
C GLY A 57 -15.55 21.50 8.07
N ARG A 58 -15.96 20.66 7.12
CA ARG A 58 -15.16 19.60 6.51
C ARG A 58 -15.15 19.70 5.00
N GLY A 59 -13.99 19.55 4.39
CA GLY A 59 -13.77 19.59 2.95
C GLY A 59 -13.44 18.21 2.37
N ILE A 60 -12.52 18.22 1.41
CA ILE A 60 -12.13 17.02 0.66
C ILE A 60 -11.39 15.98 1.51
N GLU A 61 -10.82 16.38 2.65
CA GLU A 61 -10.08 15.51 3.56
C GLU A 61 -10.92 14.33 4.08
N ILE A 62 -12.26 14.48 4.11
CA ILE A 62 -13.17 13.37 4.43
C ILE A 62 -12.97 12.14 3.55
N ILE A 63 -12.57 12.35 2.28
CA ILE A 63 -12.29 11.27 1.34
C ILE A 63 -11.00 10.55 1.76
N MET A 64 -9.98 11.27 2.24
CA MET A 64 -8.75 10.66 2.77
C MET A 64 -9.04 9.79 3.98
N ASP A 65 -9.75 10.35 4.98
CA ASP A 65 -10.13 9.65 6.21
C ASP A 65 -10.91 8.36 5.88
N SER A 66 -11.90 8.47 4.97
CA SER A 66 -12.76 7.35 4.58
C SER A 66 -11.98 6.24 3.90
N PHE A 67 -11.02 6.60 3.03
CA PHE A 67 -10.20 5.61 2.33
C PHE A 67 -9.13 5.00 3.24
N GLU A 68 -8.60 5.74 4.20
CA GLU A 68 -7.72 5.19 5.22
C GLU A 68 -8.45 4.15 6.07
N GLU A 69 -9.65 4.47 6.55
CA GLU A 69 -10.49 3.52 7.28
C GLU A 69 -10.82 2.29 6.42
N TYR A 70 -11.21 2.52 5.16
CA TYR A 70 -11.49 1.44 4.22
C TYR A 70 -10.27 0.54 4.00
N LEU A 71 -9.07 1.12 3.82
CA LEU A 71 -7.82 0.36 3.70
C LEU A 71 -7.53 -0.46 4.96
N ARG A 72 -7.67 0.13 6.15
CA ARG A 72 -7.45 -0.60 7.43
C ARG A 72 -8.35 -1.83 7.55
N VAL A 73 -9.63 -1.69 7.21
CA VAL A 73 -10.57 -2.83 7.22
C VAL A 73 -10.19 -3.84 6.13
N LEU A 74 -9.90 -3.36 4.93
CA LEU A 74 -9.57 -4.21 3.79
C LEU A 74 -8.32 -5.06 4.03
N ILE A 75 -7.23 -4.48 4.53
CA ILE A 75 -5.96 -5.21 4.71
C ILE A 75 -6.03 -6.18 5.89
N ARG A 76 -6.79 -5.87 6.95
CA ARG A 76 -7.03 -6.78 8.09
C ARG A 76 -7.69 -8.09 7.64
N HIS A 77 -8.59 -7.99 6.67
CA HIS A 77 -9.31 -9.13 6.10
C HIS A 77 -8.75 -9.55 4.74
N PHE A 78 -7.53 -9.15 4.39
CA PHE A 78 -7.01 -9.38 3.03
C PHE A 78 -7.04 -10.86 2.67
N ALA A 79 -6.52 -11.74 3.54
CA ALA A 79 -6.51 -13.19 3.32
C ALA A 79 -7.91 -13.79 3.12
N ASP A 80 -8.94 -13.21 3.74
CA ASP A 80 -10.34 -13.64 3.65
C ASP A 80 -11.09 -13.01 2.46
N THR A 81 -10.63 -11.85 1.97
CA THR A 81 -11.37 -11.01 1.03
C THR A 81 -10.81 -11.07 -0.38
N PHE A 82 -9.48 -11.12 -0.52
CA PHE A 82 -8.75 -11.11 -1.79
C PHE A 82 -7.60 -12.11 -1.75
N THR A 83 -7.46 -12.90 -2.82
CA THR A 83 -6.39 -13.90 -2.89
C THR A 83 -5.11 -13.37 -3.55
N ARG A 84 -5.12 -12.15 -4.11
CA ARG A 84 -4.01 -11.57 -4.86
C ARG A 84 -3.96 -10.05 -4.73
N PRO A 85 -2.76 -9.44 -4.74
CA PRO A 85 -2.59 -8.02 -4.98
C PRO A 85 -3.42 -7.49 -6.16
N PHE A 86 -3.90 -6.27 -6.05
CA PHE A 86 -4.61 -5.57 -7.11
C PHE A 86 -4.38 -4.06 -7.06
N GLU A 87 -4.56 -3.42 -8.21
CA GLU A 87 -4.57 -1.97 -8.31
C GLU A 87 -5.68 -1.52 -9.26
N LEU A 88 -6.35 -0.44 -8.88
CA LEU A 88 -7.37 0.27 -9.66
C LEU A 88 -6.82 1.66 -9.94
N ASN A 89 -6.48 1.91 -11.20
CA ASN A 89 -5.90 3.16 -11.66
C ASN A 89 -6.95 3.94 -12.44
N GLU A 90 -7.38 5.06 -11.87
CA GLU A 90 -8.29 6.04 -12.47
C GLU A 90 -7.58 7.41 -12.59
N LYS A 91 -8.17 8.34 -13.37
CA LYS A 91 -7.57 9.65 -13.66
C LYS A 91 -7.12 10.43 -12.41
N ASN A 92 -7.98 10.48 -11.40
CA ASN A 92 -7.81 11.35 -10.22
C ASN A 92 -7.38 10.57 -8.96
N ILE A 93 -7.39 9.24 -9.03
CA ILE A 93 -7.13 8.35 -7.88
C ILE A 93 -6.56 7.00 -8.35
N VAL A 94 -5.52 6.53 -7.66
CA VAL A 94 -5.04 5.15 -7.75
C VAL A 94 -5.25 4.49 -6.40
N PHE A 95 -5.87 3.32 -6.39
CA PHE A 95 -6.12 2.54 -5.19
C PHE A 95 -5.53 1.15 -5.37
N GLY A 96 -4.67 0.73 -4.44
CA GLY A 96 -4.03 -0.57 -4.56
C GLY A 96 -3.79 -1.26 -3.23
N VAL A 97 -3.68 -2.58 -3.30
CA VAL A 97 -3.21 -3.44 -2.23
C VAL A 97 -2.18 -4.37 -2.80
N ASP A 98 -1.01 -4.41 -2.16
CA ASP A 98 0.12 -5.23 -2.57
C ASP A 98 0.65 -6.04 -1.39
N THR A 99 1.32 -7.16 -1.67
CA THR A 99 1.87 -8.06 -0.65
C THR A 99 3.33 -8.31 -0.89
N VAL A 100 4.11 -8.43 0.18
CA VAL A 100 5.51 -8.84 0.10
C VAL A 100 5.77 -9.92 1.14
N SER A 101 6.62 -10.87 0.78
CA SER A 101 7.03 -11.93 1.68
C SER A 101 8.53 -12.18 1.61
N SER A 102 9.07 -12.89 2.61
CA SER A 102 10.49 -13.23 2.66
C SER A 102 10.97 -13.96 1.39
N SER A 103 10.14 -14.83 0.80
CA SER A 103 10.45 -15.52 -0.46
C SER A 103 10.42 -14.61 -1.69
N ASP A 104 9.70 -13.49 -1.62
CA ASP A 104 9.67 -12.52 -2.72
C ASP A 104 10.92 -11.63 -2.69
N VAL A 105 11.49 -11.40 -1.50
CA VAL A 105 12.66 -10.53 -1.30
C VAL A 105 13.95 -11.27 -1.62
N TRP A 106 14.11 -12.47 -1.04
CA TRP A 106 15.34 -13.26 -1.09
C TRP A 106 15.24 -14.31 -2.18
N ILE A 107 15.92 -14.08 -3.32
CA ILE A 107 15.95 -15.05 -4.41
C ILE A 107 17.04 -16.07 -4.10
N SER A 108 16.63 -17.28 -3.74
CA SER A 108 17.56 -18.41 -3.63
C SER A 108 17.96 -18.86 -5.03
N SER A 109 19.17 -18.53 -5.45
CA SER A 109 19.83 -19.04 -6.64
C SER A 109 20.29 -20.49 -6.43
N ASP A 110 19.36 -21.44 -6.24
CA ASP A 110 19.71 -22.86 -6.15
C ASP A 110 19.32 -23.61 -7.45
N ALA A 111 20.32 -24.27 -8.02
CA ALA A 111 20.30 -25.34 -9.02
C ALA A 111 20.28 -24.92 -10.52
N GLN A 112 21.47 -24.64 -11.08
CA GLN A 112 22.22 -25.61 -11.91
C GLN A 112 23.71 -25.21 -11.95
N ASN A 113 24.59 -26.05 -11.38
CA ASN A 113 26.06 -26.01 -11.47
C ASN A 113 26.80 -24.91 -10.67
N ALA A 114 27.27 -25.23 -9.46
CA ALA A 114 28.57 -24.76 -8.96
C ALA A 114 28.92 -25.51 -7.66
N GLU A 115 29.68 -26.60 -7.80
CA GLU A 115 30.54 -27.06 -6.72
C GLU A 115 31.60 -25.96 -6.51
N ASN A 116 31.61 -25.32 -5.32
CA ASN A 116 32.57 -24.31 -4.84
C ASN A 116 32.34 -22.80 -5.13
N GLU A 117 31.09 -22.33 -5.27
CA GLU A 117 30.85 -20.88 -5.23
C GLU A 117 30.00 -20.48 -4.02
N THR A 118 30.48 -19.47 -3.28
CA THR A 118 29.75 -18.74 -2.24
C THR A 118 28.33 -18.46 -2.73
N LYS A 119 27.30 -18.95 -2.02
CA LYS A 119 25.89 -18.65 -2.30
C LYS A 119 25.70 -17.13 -2.35
N SER A 120 25.67 -16.55 -3.55
CA SER A 120 25.29 -15.16 -3.74
C SER A 120 23.76 -15.11 -3.78
N LEU A 121 23.15 -14.61 -2.70
CA LEU A 121 21.74 -14.29 -2.68
C LEU A 121 21.51 -13.04 -3.53
N ASP A 122 20.80 -13.21 -4.64
CA ASP A 122 20.30 -12.09 -5.42
C ASP A 122 19.05 -11.52 -4.73
N VAL A 123 18.92 -10.20 -4.82
CA VAL A 123 17.81 -9.46 -4.24
C VAL A 123 16.84 -9.07 -5.36
N SER A 124 15.54 -9.18 -5.09
CA SER A 124 14.51 -8.81 -6.05
C SER A 124 14.61 -7.35 -6.55
N PRO A 125 14.17 -7.06 -7.79
CA PRO A 125 14.33 -5.73 -8.43
C PRO A 125 13.55 -4.60 -7.74
N PHE A 126 12.59 -4.95 -6.88
CA PHE A 126 11.81 -4.00 -6.08
C PHE A 126 12.39 -3.79 -4.68
N VAL A 127 13.62 -4.24 -4.42
CA VAL A 127 14.32 -4.03 -3.16
C VAL A 127 15.48 -3.05 -3.37
N GLU A 128 15.52 -2.01 -2.55
CA GLU A 128 16.60 -1.02 -2.52
C GLU A 128 17.45 -1.25 -1.27
N LEU A 129 18.77 -1.32 -1.44
CA LEU A 129 19.74 -1.45 -0.35
C LEU A 129 20.29 -0.07 0.00
N HIS A 130 20.00 0.42 1.21
CA HIS A 130 20.58 1.66 1.71
C HIS A 130 21.67 1.38 2.73
N ALA A 131 22.86 1.91 2.49
CA ALA A 131 23.92 1.93 3.49
C ALA A 131 23.69 3.11 4.44
N SER A 132 23.44 2.81 5.72
CA SER A 132 23.38 3.81 6.79
C SER A 132 24.35 3.33 7.87
N GLU A 133 25.38 4.14 8.15
CA GLU A 133 26.41 3.83 9.15
C GLU A 133 27.14 2.49 8.91
N GLY A 134 27.32 2.11 7.64
CA GLY A 134 27.99 0.86 7.25
C GLY A 134 27.11 -0.39 7.33
N VAL A 135 25.86 -0.28 7.81
CA VAL A 135 24.88 -1.37 7.82
C VAL A 135 23.94 -1.23 6.61
N GLN A 136 23.82 -2.30 5.82
CA GLN A 136 22.85 -2.35 4.73
C GLN A 136 21.44 -2.56 5.30
N LYS A 137 20.53 -1.64 4.97
CA LYS A 137 19.13 -1.67 5.37
C LYS A 137 18.28 -1.91 4.11
N PRO A 138 17.89 -3.17 3.83
CA PRO A 138 17.03 -3.47 2.70
C PRO A 138 15.64 -2.86 2.90
N SER A 139 15.10 -2.26 1.85
CA SER A 139 13.76 -1.67 1.81
C SER A 139 13.03 -2.15 0.57
N VAL A 140 11.74 -2.40 0.66
CA VAL A 140 10.89 -2.76 -0.49
C VAL A 140 10.19 -1.52 -1.01
N ILE A 141 10.18 -1.38 -2.34
CA ILE A 141 9.50 -0.32 -3.07
C ILE A 141 8.10 -0.81 -3.47
N PHE A 142 7.08 -0.01 -3.17
CA PHE A 142 5.71 -0.22 -3.61
C PHE A 142 5.24 0.93 -4.50
N PRO A 143 4.38 0.65 -5.49
CA PRO A 143 3.88 -0.69 -5.85
C PRO A 143 4.93 -1.53 -6.59
N LYS A 144 4.95 -2.87 -6.41
CA LYS A 144 6.03 -3.73 -6.95
C LYS A 144 5.88 -4.12 -8.42
N TYR A 145 4.67 -4.09 -8.98
CA TYR A 145 4.29 -4.54 -10.33
C TYR A 145 4.73 -5.94 -10.79
N ASN A 146 5.43 -6.72 -9.98
CA ASN A 146 5.72 -8.13 -10.22
C ASN A 146 4.45 -9.01 -10.26
N ASN A 147 3.30 -8.44 -9.85
CA ASN A 147 2.01 -9.10 -9.78
C ASN A 147 1.01 -8.66 -10.88
N TYR A 148 1.38 -7.74 -11.78
CA TYR A 148 0.44 -7.16 -12.76
C TYR A 148 0.96 -7.25 -14.19
N PRO A 149 0.10 -7.55 -15.19
CA PRO A 149 0.44 -7.31 -16.58
C PRO A 149 0.57 -5.79 -16.78
N ILE A 150 1.80 -5.32 -16.99
CA ILE A 150 2.11 -3.92 -17.31
C ILE A 150 1.29 -3.56 -18.56
N ARG A 151 0.35 -2.62 -18.42
CA ARG A 151 -0.32 -2.04 -19.60
C ARG A 151 0.68 -1.10 -20.29
N GLU A 152 0.74 -1.12 -21.61
CA GLU A 152 1.73 -0.34 -22.40
C GLU A 152 1.68 1.19 -22.16
N ASN A 153 0.61 1.71 -21.54
CA ASN A 153 0.44 3.13 -21.20
C ASN A 153 0.56 3.42 -19.69
N PHE A 154 1.26 2.56 -18.95
CA PHE A 154 1.46 2.77 -17.53
C PHE A 154 2.54 3.84 -17.32
N GLU A 155 2.12 5.09 -17.24
CA GLU A 155 3.00 6.15 -16.77
C GLU A 155 3.45 5.78 -15.35
N SER A 156 4.77 5.76 -15.13
CA SER A 156 5.36 5.54 -13.80
C SER A 156 4.60 6.37 -12.78
N HIS A 157 4.06 5.71 -11.74
CA HIS A 157 3.20 6.36 -10.78
C HIS A 157 3.87 7.57 -10.17
N SER A 158 3.05 8.57 -9.87
CA SER A 158 3.49 9.84 -9.32
C SER A 158 3.99 9.73 -7.86
N ALA A 159 3.91 8.55 -7.24
CA ALA A 159 4.41 8.28 -5.90
C ALA A 159 4.93 6.83 -5.74
N GLU A 160 5.99 6.68 -4.94
CA GLU A 160 6.55 5.39 -4.50
C GLU A 160 6.65 5.35 -2.97
N ILE A 161 6.37 4.18 -2.38
CA ILE A 161 6.45 3.93 -0.94
C ILE A 161 7.62 2.98 -0.69
N ILE A 162 8.59 3.41 0.11
CA ILE A 162 9.82 2.65 0.36
C ILE A 162 9.86 2.27 1.84
N ILE A 163 9.67 0.99 2.12
CA ILE A 163 9.49 0.48 3.49
C ILE A 163 10.66 -0.43 3.85
N PRO A 164 11.43 -0.12 4.92
CA PRO A 164 12.45 -1.02 5.45
C PRO A 164 11.87 -2.39 5.81
N LEU A 165 12.54 -3.48 5.44
CA LEU A 165 12.04 -4.86 5.69
C LEU A 165 11.76 -5.12 7.17
N LYS A 166 12.61 -4.59 8.06
CA LYS A 166 12.44 -4.68 9.52
C LYS A 166 11.09 -4.11 9.99
N ASN A 167 10.58 -3.05 9.37
CA ASN A 167 9.33 -2.40 9.77
C ASN A 167 8.09 -3.22 9.41
N ILE A 168 8.25 -4.15 8.47
CA ILE A 168 7.22 -5.09 8.06
C ILE A 168 7.49 -6.50 8.57
N GLY A 169 8.48 -6.64 9.45
CA GLY A 169 8.96 -7.88 10.07
C GLY A 169 9.35 -8.97 9.09
N ILE A 170 9.91 -8.57 7.95
CA ILE A 170 10.66 -9.47 7.09
C ILE A 170 12.12 -9.41 7.54
N ARG A 171 12.64 -10.54 8.01
CA ARG A 171 13.99 -10.64 8.56
C ARG A 171 15.04 -10.69 7.46
N HIS A 172 16.25 -10.21 7.80
CA HIS A 172 17.42 -10.38 6.96
C HIS A 172 17.84 -11.84 6.93
N PHE A 173 18.41 -12.30 5.82
CA PHE A 173 18.86 -13.69 5.69
C PHE A 173 19.86 -14.09 6.80
N ASP A 174 20.80 -13.21 7.14
CA ASP A 174 21.84 -13.49 8.14
C ASP A 174 21.31 -13.65 9.58
N ASP A 175 20.13 -13.09 9.90
CA ASP A 175 19.49 -13.23 11.21
C ASP A 175 18.89 -14.63 11.44
N SER A 176 18.79 -15.46 10.39
CA SER A 176 18.19 -16.79 10.44
C SER A 176 19.09 -17.88 11.05
N SER A 177 20.34 -17.56 11.39
CA SER A 177 21.35 -18.54 11.79
C SER A 177 21.13 -19.19 13.17
N ASN A 178 20.18 -18.74 13.99
CA ASN A 178 20.12 -19.21 15.39
C ASN A 178 18.76 -19.48 16.02
N ASN A 179 17.63 -19.50 15.30
CA ASN A 179 16.36 -19.89 15.92
C ASN A 179 15.46 -20.69 14.99
N HIS A 180 14.89 -21.76 15.56
CA HIS A 180 13.96 -22.74 15.00
C HIS A 180 13.26 -22.30 13.71
N VAL A 181 13.55 -23.06 12.64
CA VAL A 181 12.79 -23.10 11.38
C VAL A 181 11.37 -23.60 11.67
N GLY A 182 10.54 -22.70 12.20
CA GLY A 182 9.10 -22.75 12.05
C GLY A 182 8.78 -22.21 10.67
N SER A 183 8.17 -23.05 9.84
CA SER A 183 7.77 -22.86 8.45
C SER A 183 6.73 -21.74 8.22
N TYR A 184 6.92 -20.56 8.81
CA TYR A 184 6.01 -19.42 8.64
C TYR A 184 6.63 -18.41 7.67
N LYS A 185 5.97 -18.25 6.53
CA LYS A 185 6.31 -17.26 5.50
C LYS A 185 5.97 -15.87 6.04
N GLU A 186 6.97 -15.14 6.53
CA GLU A 186 6.85 -13.72 6.90
C GLU A 186 6.27 -12.95 5.72
N THR A 187 5.12 -12.32 5.93
CA THR A 187 4.37 -11.65 4.87
C THR A 187 3.82 -10.34 5.40
N ALA A 188 3.80 -9.30 4.58
CA ALA A 188 3.13 -8.05 4.87
C ALA A 188 2.22 -7.64 3.71
N VAL A 189 1.14 -6.95 4.07
CA VAL A 189 0.16 -6.34 3.16
C VAL A 189 0.30 -4.83 3.25
N VAL A 190 0.38 -4.17 2.11
CA VAL A 190 0.48 -2.72 1.98
C VAL A 190 -0.69 -2.24 1.16
N GLY A 191 -1.59 -1.48 1.79
CA GLY A 191 -2.66 -0.77 1.13
C GLY A 191 -2.26 0.68 0.89
N TYR A 192 -2.57 1.23 -0.28
CA TYR A 192 -2.25 2.61 -0.61
C TYR A 192 -3.33 3.28 -1.47
N VAL A 193 -3.44 4.59 -1.32
CA VAL A 193 -4.23 5.45 -2.19
C VAL A 193 -3.38 6.64 -2.62
N ILE A 194 -3.22 6.83 -3.94
CA ILE A 194 -2.54 7.98 -4.52
C ILE A 194 -3.63 8.88 -5.11
N TYR A 195 -3.81 10.07 -4.55
CA TYR A 195 -4.75 11.07 -5.06
C TYR A 195 -4.03 12.04 -5.99
N SER A 196 -4.16 11.78 -7.30
CA SER A 196 -3.43 12.49 -8.36
C SER A 196 -3.77 13.99 -8.43
N THR A 197 -4.99 14.39 -8.09
CA THR A 197 -5.47 15.77 -8.24
C THR A 197 -5.82 16.47 -6.94
N MET A 198 -5.84 15.74 -5.81
CA MET A 198 -6.34 16.24 -4.54
C MET A 198 -5.55 17.44 -4.00
N GLY A 199 -4.28 17.60 -4.36
CA GLY A 199 -3.49 18.79 -4.01
C GLY A 199 -4.10 20.12 -4.52
N GLN A 200 -4.94 20.08 -5.56
CA GLN A 200 -5.68 21.24 -6.07
C GLN A 200 -7.00 21.50 -5.33
N LEU A 201 -7.45 20.54 -4.52
CA LEU A 201 -8.72 20.56 -3.81
C LEU A 201 -8.57 20.81 -2.31
N ILE A 202 -7.40 20.51 -1.75
CA ILE A 202 -7.11 20.70 -0.32
C ILE A 202 -6.95 22.20 -0.02
N PRO A 203 -7.49 22.69 1.11
CA PRO A 203 -7.27 24.06 1.54
C PRO A 203 -5.78 24.35 1.78
N THR A 204 -5.31 25.52 1.38
CA THR A 204 -3.95 25.99 1.64
C THR A 204 -3.84 26.57 3.06
N ILE A 205 -4.18 25.76 4.05
CA ILE A 205 -4.09 26.08 5.48
C ILE A 205 -3.02 25.17 6.07
N PHE A 206 -2.00 25.76 6.67
CA PHE A 206 -0.85 25.06 7.22
C PHE A 206 -0.61 25.49 8.66
N ASP A 207 -0.04 24.60 9.46
CA ASP A 207 0.44 24.94 10.80
C ASP A 207 1.80 25.64 10.74
N ASP A 208 2.33 25.99 11.91
CA ASP A 208 3.62 26.70 12.04
C ASP A 208 4.84 25.86 11.60
N SER A 209 4.67 24.57 11.29
CA SER A 209 5.74 23.73 10.75
C SER A 209 6.06 24.04 9.29
N VAL A 210 5.12 24.67 8.57
CA VAL A 210 5.29 25.03 7.16
C VAL A 210 5.88 26.42 7.03
N SER A 211 7.12 26.47 6.56
CA SER A 211 7.81 27.73 6.31
C SER A 211 7.31 28.36 5.00
N TYR A 212 6.45 29.38 5.09
CA TYR A 212 5.90 30.07 3.92
C TYR A 212 6.46 31.47 3.66
N HIS A 213 7.11 32.15 4.63
CA HIS A 213 7.79 33.46 4.46
C HIS A 213 7.04 34.51 3.58
N GLY A 214 5.70 34.52 3.58
CA GLY A 214 4.88 35.40 2.73
C GLY A 214 4.81 35.02 1.24
N ILE A 215 5.38 33.87 0.87
CA ILE A 215 5.31 33.26 -0.47
C ILE A 215 4.08 32.32 -0.50
N PRO A 216 3.26 32.36 -1.57
CA PRO A 216 2.20 31.39 -1.76
C PRO A 216 2.75 29.96 -1.79
N VAL A 217 2.26 29.12 -0.89
CA VAL A 217 2.58 27.69 -0.80
C VAL A 217 1.40 26.86 -1.29
N GLY A 218 1.68 25.76 -1.96
CA GLY A 218 0.67 24.86 -2.50
C GLY A 218 1.22 23.45 -2.68
N VAL A 219 0.31 22.49 -2.78
CA VAL A 219 0.68 21.08 -2.96
C VAL A 219 1.03 20.82 -4.43
N ASN A 220 2.28 20.42 -4.68
CA ASN A 220 2.84 20.23 -6.03
C ASN A 220 3.21 18.76 -6.33
N ALA A 221 2.64 17.83 -5.58
CA ALA A 221 2.83 16.39 -5.69
C ALA A 221 1.47 15.71 -5.43
N PRO A 222 1.27 14.44 -5.84
CA PRO A 222 0.07 13.73 -5.45
C PRO A 222 0.02 13.57 -3.92
N VAL A 223 -1.19 13.47 -3.38
CA VAL A 223 -1.40 13.15 -1.96
C VAL A 223 -1.42 11.63 -1.82
N LEU A 224 -0.84 11.09 -0.75
CA LEU A 224 -0.69 9.65 -0.55
C LEU A 224 -1.19 9.24 0.83
N THR A 225 -2.05 8.23 0.86
CA THR A 225 -2.41 7.48 2.06
C THR A 225 -1.79 6.10 1.97
N VAL A 226 -1.16 5.63 3.07
CA VAL A 226 -0.56 4.29 3.15
C VAL A 226 -0.93 3.63 4.47
N VAL A 227 -1.31 2.36 4.40
CA VAL A 227 -1.58 1.51 5.56
C VAL A 227 -0.84 0.19 5.39
N VAL A 228 -0.15 -0.25 6.43
CA VAL A 228 0.71 -1.44 6.40
C VAL A 228 0.27 -2.40 7.49
N GLN A 229 0.19 -3.68 7.16
CA GLN A 229 -0.12 -4.76 8.10
C GLN A 229 0.84 -5.92 7.87
N SER A 230 1.65 -6.26 8.87
CA SER A 230 2.38 -7.50 8.88
C SER A 230 1.48 -8.66 9.31
N ILE A 231 1.63 -9.80 8.63
CA ILE A 231 0.92 -11.05 8.89
C ILE A 231 1.90 -11.99 9.60
N ASN A 232 1.51 -12.51 10.76
CA ASN A 232 2.24 -13.48 11.61
C ASN A 232 3.37 -12.94 12.49
N ILE A 233 3.46 -11.63 12.73
CA ILE A 233 4.29 -11.10 13.81
C ILE A 233 3.44 -11.08 15.08
N SER A 234 3.87 -11.80 16.11
CA SER A 234 3.24 -11.78 17.44
C SER A 234 3.50 -10.48 18.22
N GLU A 235 4.35 -9.61 17.68
CA GLU A 235 4.61 -8.27 18.17
C GLU A 235 3.65 -7.32 17.50
N ASP A 236 2.74 -6.80 18.31
CA ASP A 236 1.80 -5.76 17.92
C ASP A 236 2.58 -4.45 17.75
N HIS A 237 3.02 -4.17 16.52
CA HIS A 237 3.54 -2.84 16.16
C HIS A 237 2.42 -1.80 15.93
N SER A 238 1.17 -2.11 16.33
CA SER A 238 0.07 -1.14 16.32
C SER A 238 0.45 0.13 17.07
N GLY A 239 0.60 1.23 16.33
CA GLY A 239 0.91 2.55 16.88
C GLY A 239 2.37 2.98 16.77
N GLN A 240 3.28 2.17 16.24
CA GLN A 240 4.62 2.65 15.89
C GLN A 240 4.56 3.41 14.56
N HIS A 241 5.08 4.65 14.52
CA HIS A 241 5.19 5.41 13.27
C HIS A 241 5.94 4.57 12.23
N LEU A 242 5.29 4.32 11.10
CA LEU A 242 5.91 3.64 9.97
C LEU A 242 7.07 4.51 9.46
N ASP A 243 8.32 4.09 9.71
CA ASP A 243 9.52 4.71 9.15
C ASP A 243 9.64 4.32 7.66
N ALA A 244 8.74 4.87 6.84
CA ALA A 244 8.72 4.74 5.39
C ALA A 244 9.25 6.01 4.74
N ARG A 245 9.98 5.84 3.64
CA ARG A 245 10.36 6.95 2.77
C ARG A 245 9.39 7.04 1.62
N LEU A 246 8.95 8.25 1.33
CA LEU A 246 8.01 8.53 0.25
C LEU A 246 8.75 9.29 -0.84
N ARG A 247 8.62 8.83 -2.08
CA ARG A 247 9.21 9.48 -3.25
C ARG A 247 8.07 9.95 -4.16
N PHE A 248 8.10 11.22 -4.54
CA PHE A 248 7.03 11.83 -5.34
C PHE A 248 7.58 12.41 -6.64
N ARG A 249 6.81 12.25 -7.72
CA ARG A 249 7.00 13.02 -8.94
C ARG A 249 6.20 14.32 -8.81
N VAL A 250 6.92 15.43 -8.78
CA VAL A 250 6.29 16.76 -8.73
C VAL A 250 5.59 17.11 -10.05
N PHE A 251 4.46 17.82 -9.99
CA PHE A 251 3.71 18.23 -11.18
C PHE A 251 4.44 19.32 -11.99
N ASN A 252 5.03 20.28 -11.30
CA ASN A 252 5.80 21.36 -11.90
C ASN A 252 7.17 21.51 -11.22
N SER A 253 8.24 21.74 -11.98
CA SER A 253 9.59 21.95 -11.44
C SER A 253 9.88 23.40 -11.01
N THR A 254 8.93 24.32 -11.15
CA THR A 254 9.12 25.75 -10.84
C THR A 254 9.15 26.08 -9.35
N GLY A 255 8.71 25.17 -8.48
CA GLY A 255 8.73 25.39 -7.03
C GLY A 255 10.16 25.41 -6.48
N THR A 256 10.45 26.38 -5.63
CA THR A 256 11.71 26.45 -4.88
C THR A 256 11.45 25.99 -3.44
N SER A 257 12.32 25.13 -2.88
CA SER A 257 12.21 24.61 -1.51
C SER A 257 10.99 23.69 -1.23
N PRO A 258 10.96 22.45 -1.79
CA PRO A 258 9.92 21.49 -1.44
C PRO A 258 10.01 21.09 0.04
N GLN A 259 8.86 21.01 0.70
CA GLN A 259 8.73 20.60 2.10
C GLN A 259 7.82 19.38 2.16
N CYS A 260 8.24 18.33 2.89
CA CYS A 260 7.39 17.17 3.16
C CYS A 260 6.45 17.51 4.33
N VAL A 261 5.16 17.31 4.13
CA VAL A 261 4.12 17.53 5.14
C VAL A 261 3.20 16.32 5.19
N TYR A 262 2.46 16.17 6.29
CA TYR A 262 1.42 15.16 6.44
C TYR A 262 0.13 15.82 6.90
N TRP A 263 -1.00 15.18 6.62
CA TRP A 263 -2.29 15.65 7.11
C TRP A 263 -2.45 15.24 8.58
N SER A 264 -2.66 16.22 9.46
CA SER A 264 -2.95 15.97 10.88
C SER A 264 -4.37 16.42 11.18
N THR A 265 -5.21 15.47 11.60
CA THR A 265 -6.48 15.78 12.24
C THR A 265 -6.20 15.99 13.73
N ASN A 266 -5.99 17.24 14.14
CA ASN A 266 -5.89 17.54 15.57
C ASN A 266 -7.19 17.12 16.28
N GLU A 267 -7.08 16.22 17.27
CA GLU A 267 -8.07 16.12 18.36
C GLU A 267 -7.88 17.26 19.36
#